data_AF-Q207R3-F1
#
_entry.id   AF-Q207R3-F1
#
_cell.length_a   1.000
_cell.length_b   1.000
_cell.length_c   1.000
_cell.angle_alpha   90.00
_cell.angle_beta   90.00
_cell.angle_gamma   90.00
#
_symmetry.space_group_name_H-M   'P 1'
#
loop_
_entity.id
_entity.type
_entity.pdbx_description
1 polymer ?
#
loop_
_entity_poly.entity_id
_entity_poly.type
_entity_poly.pdbx_seq_one_letter_code
_entity_poly.pdbx_strand_id
1 'polypeptide(L)'
;GIRDTDSAQDFQKKLCKAKRMIVIGNGGIALELVYEVEGCEVIWAIKDKAMGNTFFDAGAAQFLIPSLEVEKPEKTLPCKRARYTIERAVNPKAGSLDHGSALGPDWHQGISLRGAEEVSHNVHVE
;
A
#
# COMPACT_ATOMS: atom_id res chain seq x y z
N GLY A 1 8.59 -8.40 -5.86
CA GLY A 1 7.79 -8.12 -4.66
C GLY A 1 8.33 -6.88 -4.00
N ILE A 2 7.50 -6.17 -3.24
CA ILE A 2 7.90 -4.97 -2.49
C ILE A 2 8.56 -5.42 -1.18
N ARG A 3 9.83 -5.05 -0.95
CA ARG A 3 10.61 -5.52 0.23
C ARG A 3 11.54 -4.46 0.81
N ASP A 4 12.14 -3.67 -0.04
CA ASP A 4 13.14 -2.64 0.27
C ASP A 4 12.73 -1.30 -0.35
N THR A 5 13.49 -0.25 -0.03
CA THR A 5 13.23 1.11 -0.50
C THR A 5 13.21 1.19 -2.03
N ASP A 6 14.13 0.50 -2.71
CA ASP A 6 14.29 0.57 -4.17
C ASP A 6 13.08 -0.06 -4.88
N SER A 7 12.66 -1.25 -4.46
CA SER A 7 11.48 -1.93 -5.00
C SER A 7 10.19 -1.15 -4.76
N ALA A 8 10.06 -0.43 -3.64
CA ALA A 8 8.92 0.43 -3.36
C ALA A 8 8.89 1.69 -4.25
N GLN A 9 10.05 2.32 -4.50
CA GLN A 9 10.14 3.46 -5.42
C GLN A 9 9.86 3.05 -6.86
N ASP A 10 10.40 1.91 -7.29
CA ASP A 10 10.15 1.39 -8.63
C ASP A 10 8.69 0.99 -8.83
N PHE A 11 8.05 0.49 -7.78
CA PHE A 11 6.61 0.29 -7.76
C PHE A 11 5.85 1.61 -7.94
N GLN A 12 6.18 2.66 -7.17
CA GLN A 12 5.54 3.98 -7.28
C GLN A 12 5.64 4.57 -8.70
N LYS A 13 6.83 4.51 -9.31
CA LYS A 13 7.08 5.02 -10.68
C LYS A 13 6.23 4.31 -11.74
N LYS A 14 5.91 3.03 -11.52
CA LYS A 14 5.07 2.24 -12.41
C LYS A 14 3.59 2.50 -12.14
N LEU A 15 3.22 2.55 -10.86
CA LEU A 15 1.85 2.76 -10.41
C LEU A 15 1.28 4.06 -10.95
N CYS A 16 2.03 5.18 -10.92
CA CYS A 16 1.52 6.49 -11.36
C CYS A 16 1.07 6.56 -12.83
N LYS A 17 1.41 5.55 -13.65
CA LYS A 17 0.98 5.42 -15.05
C LYS A 17 0.02 4.25 -15.27
N ALA A 18 -0.22 3.44 -14.25
CA ALA A 18 -1.06 2.26 -14.32
C ALA A 18 -2.54 2.65 -14.18
N LYS A 19 -3.37 2.09 -15.06
CA LYS A 19 -4.83 2.17 -14.96
C LYS A 19 -5.42 0.97 -14.24
N ARG A 20 -4.71 -0.16 -14.30
CA ARG A 20 -5.08 -1.44 -13.68
C ARG A 20 -3.82 -2.11 -13.14
N MET A 21 -3.96 -2.81 -12.02
CA MET A 21 -2.92 -3.62 -11.43
C MET A 21 -3.48 -4.91 -10.83
N ILE A 22 -2.60 -5.91 -10.70
CA ILE A 22 -2.91 -7.16 -10.01
C ILE A 22 -2.02 -7.26 -8.77
N VAL A 23 -2.64 -7.48 -7.62
CA VAL A 23 -1.98 -7.82 -6.36
C VAL A 23 -2.11 -9.32 -6.17
N ILE A 24 -0.98 -10.01 -6.05
CA ILE A 24 -0.94 -11.46 -5.83
C ILE A 24 -0.43 -11.73 -4.42
N GLY A 25 -1.23 -12.47 -3.64
CA GLY A 25 -0.87 -12.92 -2.29
C GLY A 25 -1.72 -12.28 -1.20
N ASN A 26 -1.62 -12.83 0.01
CA ASN A 26 -2.56 -12.60 1.11
C ASN A 26 -1.87 -12.06 2.40
N GLY A 27 -0.68 -11.48 2.24
CA GLY A 27 0.14 -10.97 3.34
C GLY A 27 -0.13 -9.51 3.68
N GLY A 28 0.56 -8.98 4.68
CA GLY A 28 0.37 -7.60 5.16
C GLY A 28 0.56 -6.54 4.09
N ILE A 29 1.60 -6.66 3.26
CA ILE A 29 1.83 -5.73 2.13
C ILE A 29 0.69 -5.79 1.12
N ALA A 30 0.12 -6.96 0.85
CA ALA A 30 -0.99 -7.08 -0.09
C ALA A 30 -2.26 -6.41 0.47
N LEU A 31 -2.58 -6.68 1.74
CA LEU A 31 -3.68 -6.02 2.45
C LEU A 31 -3.53 -4.49 2.43
N GLU A 32 -2.34 -3.99 2.76
CA GLU A 32 -2.06 -2.55 2.75
C GLU A 32 -2.18 -1.97 1.34
N LEU A 33 -1.62 -2.62 0.31
CA LEU A 33 -1.73 -2.14 -1.07
C LEU A 33 -3.17 -2.06 -1.56
N VAL A 34 -3.96 -3.11 -1.33
CA VAL A 34 -5.35 -3.19 -1.78
C VAL A 34 -6.20 -2.08 -1.14
N TYR A 35 -5.92 -1.73 0.12
CA TYR A 35 -6.62 -0.66 0.82
C TYR A 35 -6.07 0.75 0.53
N GLU A 36 -4.76 0.87 0.29
CA GLU A 36 -4.08 2.16 0.15
C GLU A 36 -3.98 2.68 -1.29
N VAL A 37 -4.05 1.82 -2.30
CA VAL A 37 -3.97 2.25 -3.70
C VAL A 37 -5.28 2.89 -4.16
N GLU A 38 -5.16 4.06 -4.77
CA GLU A 38 -6.26 4.78 -5.42
C GLU A 38 -5.93 5.08 -6.88
N GLY A 39 -6.92 5.52 -7.67
CA GLY A 39 -6.70 5.94 -9.06
C GLY A 39 -6.22 4.81 -9.98
N CYS A 40 -6.50 3.57 -9.61
CA CYS A 40 -6.12 2.37 -10.35
C CYS A 40 -7.14 1.28 -10.03
N GLU A 41 -7.58 0.52 -11.02
CA GLU A 41 -8.34 -0.71 -10.78
C GLU A 41 -7.41 -1.78 -10.20
N VAL A 42 -7.80 -2.38 -9.08
CA VAL A 42 -7.00 -3.39 -8.36
C VAL A 42 -7.70 -4.74 -8.45
N ILE A 43 -7.03 -5.73 -9.05
CA ILE A 43 -7.46 -7.13 -8.99
C ILE A 43 -6.60 -7.82 -7.92
N TRP A 44 -7.24 -8.36 -6.89
CA TRP A 44 -6.57 -9.02 -5.79
C TRP A 44 -6.77 -10.53 -5.87
N ALA A 45 -5.72 -11.23 -6.31
CA ALA A 45 -5.70 -12.67 -6.46
C ALA A 45 -5.23 -13.35 -5.17
N ILE A 46 -6.12 -14.10 -4.52
CA ILE A 46 -5.88 -14.80 -3.26
C ILE A 46 -6.06 -16.31 -3.44
N LYS A 47 -5.04 -17.09 -3.05
CA LYS A 47 -5.14 -18.56 -3.08
C LYS A 47 -6.02 -19.12 -1.95
N ASP A 48 -6.08 -18.42 -0.83
CA ASP A 48 -6.75 -18.87 0.38
C ASP A 48 -8.26 -18.59 0.37
N LYS A 49 -9.00 -19.24 1.29
CA LYS A 49 -10.46 -19.13 1.39
C LYS A 49 -10.98 -17.79 1.93
N ALA A 50 -10.10 -17.01 2.56
CA ALA A 50 -10.43 -15.75 3.19
C ALA A 50 -9.22 -14.82 3.11
N MET A 51 -9.51 -13.52 3.13
CA MET A 51 -8.50 -12.50 3.04
C MET A 51 -7.80 -12.27 4.39
N GLY A 52 -6.50 -12.02 4.35
CA GLY A 52 -5.69 -11.75 5.53
C GLY A 52 -5.67 -12.88 6.56
N ASN A 53 -5.71 -14.15 6.13
CA ASN A 53 -5.79 -15.31 7.05
C ASN A 53 -4.65 -15.42 8.09
N THR A 54 -3.54 -14.73 7.86
CA THR A 54 -2.45 -14.62 8.85
C THR A 54 -2.78 -13.64 10.00
N PHE A 55 -3.76 -12.76 9.80
CA PHE A 55 -4.11 -11.65 10.70
C PHE A 55 -5.55 -11.71 11.21
N PHE A 56 -6.46 -12.29 10.42
CA PHE A 56 -7.90 -12.34 10.70
C PHE A 56 -8.40 -13.79 10.65
N ASP A 57 -9.42 -14.08 11.44
CA ASP A 57 -10.29 -15.23 11.16
C ASP A 57 -11.24 -14.93 9.99
N ALA A 58 -11.95 -15.94 9.51
CA ALA A 58 -12.85 -15.79 8.36
C ALA A 58 -14.01 -14.80 8.62
N GLY A 59 -14.47 -14.67 9.86
CA GLY A 59 -15.55 -13.75 10.22
C GLY A 59 -15.07 -12.29 10.18
N ALA A 60 -13.91 -12.03 10.77
CA ALA A 60 -13.26 -10.71 10.73
C ALA A 60 -12.88 -10.33 9.29
N ALA A 61 -12.39 -11.29 8.49
CA ALA A 61 -12.13 -11.08 7.07
C ALA A 61 -13.42 -10.67 6.34
N GLN A 62 -14.51 -11.42 6.50
CA GLN A 62 -15.79 -11.10 5.87
C GLN A 62 -16.33 -9.71 6.27
N PHE A 63 -16.16 -9.33 7.54
CA PHE A 63 -16.56 -8.03 8.06
C PHE A 63 -15.84 -6.86 7.37
N LEU A 64 -14.58 -7.05 6.96
CA LEU A 64 -13.75 -5.99 6.38
C LEU A 64 -13.94 -5.82 4.87
N ILE A 65 -14.48 -6.81 4.15
CA ILE A 65 -14.68 -6.74 2.69
C ILE A 65 -15.40 -5.46 2.23
N PRO A 66 -16.52 -5.01 2.86
CA PRO A 66 -17.20 -3.79 2.43
C PRO A 66 -16.33 -2.53 2.55
N SER A 67 -15.30 -2.54 3.41
CA SER A 67 -14.39 -1.40 3.56
C SER A 67 -13.49 -1.17 2.34
N LEU A 68 -13.45 -2.11 1.40
CA LEU A 68 -12.72 -1.99 0.13
C LEU A 68 -13.50 -1.23 -0.94
N GLU A 69 -14.82 -1.07 -0.75
CA GLU A 69 -15.72 -0.41 -1.70
C GLU A 69 -16.11 1.01 -1.25
N VAL A 70 -15.87 1.35 0.01
CA VAL A 70 -16.22 2.65 0.60
C VAL A 70 -15.08 3.65 0.39
N GLU A 71 -15.44 4.91 0.12
CA GLU A 71 -14.45 5.99 0.04
C GLU A 71 -13.65 6.11 1.34
N LYS A 72 -12.34 6.27 1.18
CA LYS A 72 -11.42 6.34 2.30
C LYS A 72 -11.61 7.64 3.09
N PRO A 73 -11.72 7.57 4.42
CA PRO A 73 -11.73 8.77 5.24
C PRO A 73 -10.39 9.52 5.12
N GLU A 74 -10.44 10.86 5.17
CA GLU A 74 -9.22 11.65 5.17
C GLU A 74 -8.29 11.27 6.34
N LYS A 75 -7.01 11.10 6.03
CA LYS A 75 -5.98 10.75 7.02
C LYS A 75 -5.69 11.98 7.90
N THR A 76 -6.38 12.06 9.04
CA THR A 76 -6.29 13.22 9.95
C THR A 76 -5.24 13.07 11.06
N LEU A 77 -4.69 11.88 11.29
CA LEU A 77 -3.82 11.62 12.44
C LEU A 77 -2.34 11.43 12.06
N PRO A 78 -1.41 12.20 12.65
CA PRO A 78 0.02 11.97 12.45
C PRO A 78 0.48 10.68 13.15
N CYS A 79 1.35 9.92 12.48
CA CYS A 79 1.99 8.73 13.06
C CYS A 79 2.92 9.15 14.20
N LYS A 80 2.65 8.69 15.44
CA LYS A 80 3.44 9.01 16.64
C LYS A 80 4.70 8.15 16.82
N ARG A 81 5.07 7.32 15.83
CA ARG A 81 6.20 6.39 15.93
C ARG A 81 7.52 7.13 15.71
N ALA A 82 8.45 7.01 16.66
CA ALA A 82 9.81 7.54 16.53
C ALA A 82 10.55 6.84 15.38
N ARG A 83 11.21 7.61 14.51
CA ARG A 83 12.07 7.13 13.42
C ARG A 83 13.47 7.68 13.59
N TYR A 84 14.47 6.83 13.36
CA TYR A 84 15.87 7.23 13.31
C TYR A 84 16.24 7.45 11.85
N THR A 85 16.61 8.67 11.49
CA THR A 85 17.15 9.01 10.18
C THR A 85 18.66 9.22 10.30
N ILE A 86 19.40 8.89 9.24
CA ILE A 86 20.85 9.17 9.21
C ILE A 86 21.00 10.56 8.63
N GLU A 87 21.66 11.47 9.35
CA GLU A 87 21.97 12.80 8.83
C GLU A 87 22.86 12.66 7.57
N ARG A 88 22.30 12.93 6.40
CA ARG A 88 23.04 13.17 5.16
C ARG A 88 22.65 14.53 4.60
N ALA A 89 23.64 15.25 4.08
CA ALA A 89 23.52 16.61 3.57
C ALA A 89 22.27 16.77 2.68
N VAL A 90 21.36 17.61 3.15
CA VAL A 90 19.99 17.74 2.68
C VAL A 90 19.96 18.40 1.30
N ASN A 91 19.40 17.70 0.30
CA ASN A 91 18.86 18.35 -0.88
C ASN A 91 17.32 18.39 -0.69
N PRO A 92 16.72 19.57 -0.43
CA PRO A 92 15.34 19.70 0.09
C PRO A 92 14.23 19.36 -0.92
N LYS A 93 14.55 18.84 -2.10
CA LYS A 93 13.58 18.52 -3.17
C LYS A 93 13.34 17.03 -3.38
N ALA A 94 14.08 16.15 -2.73
CA ALA A 94 13.82 14.72 -2.76
C ALA A 94 13.27 14.31 -1.40
N GLY A 95 12.03 13.82 -1.36
CA GLY A 95 11.47 13.20 -0.15
C GLY A 95 12.49 12.19 0.37
N SER A 96 12.90 12.36 1.63
CA SER A 96 13.93 11.55 2.27
C SER A 96 13.41 10.12 2.50
N LEU A 97 13.38 9.32 1.43
CA LEU A 97 13.27 7.88 1.55
C LEU A 97 14.70 7.39 1.78
N ASP A 98 15.06 7.27 3.06
CA ASP A 98 16.32 6.68 3.47
C ASP A 98 16.46 5.30 2.80
N HIS A 99 17.56 5.11 2.08
CA HIS A 99 17.82 3.87 1.35
C HIS A 99 18.11 2.78 2.40
N GLY A 100 17.16 1.88 2.59
CA GLY A 100 17.20 0.82 3.57
C GLY A 100 17.05 -0.54 2.90
N SER A 101 17.72 -1.55 3.45
CA SER A 101 17.61 -2.94 3.00
C SER A 101 16.26 -3.58 3.34
N ALA A 102 15.42 -2.90 4.11
CA ALA A 102 14.09 -3.33 4.48
C ALA A 102 13.18 -2.10 4.70
N LEU A 103 11.90 -2.27 4.39
CA LEU A 103 10.88 -1.23 4.47
C LEU A 103 10.35 -0.96 5.89
N GLY A 104 10.20 -2.01 6.70
CA GLY A 104 9.67 -1.92 8.05
C GLY A 104 8.21 -1.46 8.12
N PRO A 105 7.70 -1.16 9.33
CA PRO A 105 6.37 -0.59 9.52
C PRO A 105 6.24 0.81 8.88
N ASP A 106 5.03 1.16 8.44
CA ASP A 106 4.72 2.42 7.76
C ASP A 106 5.50 2.67 6.45
N TRP A 107 5.88 1.59 5.75
CA TRP A 107 6.75 1.65 4.57
C TRP A 107 6.28 2.57 3.44
N HIS A 108 4.97 2.73 3.30
CA HIS A 108 4.36 3.55 2.26
C HIS A 108 4.21 5.02 2.66
N GLN A 109 4.68 5.43 3.85
CA GLN A 109 4.71 6.83 4.26
C GLN A 109 5.60 7.65 3.33
N GLY A 110 5.05 8.69 2.73
CA GLY A 110 5.75 9.52 1.75
C GLY A 110 5.81 8.93 0.34
N ILE A 111 5.22 7.75 0.12
CA ILE A 111 5.03 7.16 -1.20
C ILE A 111 3.62 7.50 -1.68
N SER A 112 3.50 8.06 -2.88
CA SER A 112 2.19 8.29 -3.50
C SER A 112 1.68 6.99 -4.11
N LEU A 113 0.66 6.39 -3.50
CA LEU A 113 0.00 5.17 -3.96
C LEU A 113 -1.19 5.48 -4.86
N ARG A 114 -0.98 6.32 -5.88
CA ARG A 114 -2.03 6.73 -6.81
C ARG A 114 -1.68 6.34 -8.25
N GLY A 115 -2.64 5.73 -8.94
CA GLY A 115 -2.57 5.40 -10.35
C GLY A 115 -2.94 6.55 -11.29
N ALA A 116 -3.17 6.22 -12.56
CA ALA A 116 -3.42 7.19 -13.63
C ALA A 116 -4.90 7.61 -13.79
N GLU A 117 -5.82 7.02 -13.04
CA GLU A 117 -7.26 7.25 -13.15
C GLU A 117 -7.78 8.16 -12.02
N GLU A 118 -8.91 8.84 -12.26
CA GLU A 118 -9.64 9.63 -11.25
C GLU A 118 -10.73 8.79 -10.56
N VAL A 119 -10.36 7.57 -10.16
CA VAL A 119 -11.22 6.71 -9.33
C VAL A 119 -10.69 6.69 -7.90
N SER A 120 -11.58 6.60 -6.91
CA SER A 120 -11.21 6.43 -5.51
C SER A 120 -10.77 4.98 -5.28
N HIS A 121 -11.72 4.06 -5.13
CA HIS A 121 -11.50 2.65 -4.85
C HIS A 121 -12.23 1.79 -5.87
N ASN A 122 -11.49 0.87 -6.51
CA ASN A 122 -12.07 -0.15 -7.38
C ASN A 122 -11.28 -1.45 -7.24
N VAL A 123 -11.75 -2.32 -6.34
CA VAL A 123 -11.07 -3.57 -5.98
C VAL A 123 -11.95 -4.76 -6.37
N HIS A 124 -11.37 -5.70 -7.12
CA HIS A 124 -11.97 -6.99 -7.43
C HIS A 124 -11.17 -8.10 -6.78
N VAL A 125 -11.82 -8.98 -6.01
CA VAL A 125 -11.17 -10.13 -5.37
C VAL A 125 -11.38 -11.37 -6.23
N GLU A 126 -10.30 -12.08 -6.58
CA GLU A 126 -10.28 -13.29 -7.41
C GLU A 126 -9.62 -14.49 -6.70
#